data_AF-A0A410WZN7-F1
#
_entry.id   AF-A0A410WZN7-F1
#
_cell.length_a   1.000
_cell.length_b   1.000
_cell.length_c   1.000
_cell.angle_alpha   90.00
_cell.angle_beta   90.00
_cell.angle_gamma   90.00
#
_symmetry.space_group_name_H-M   'P 1'
#
loop_
_entity.id
_entity.type
_entity.pdbx_description
1 polymer ?
#
loop_
_entity_poly.entity_id
_entity_poly.type
_entity_poly.pdbx_seq_one_letter_code
_entity_poly.pdbx_strand_id
1 'polypeptide(L)'
;MSLWKNVRFIERDFWFQKMLNDTESLHSWQIDDLLGETNAQWDDLTFKFFDDGSVTIIDNDTDTRVSPQELKGAALDFYIRKRIEFIRVSLQEKILMYA
;
A
#
# COMPACT_ATOMS: atom_id res chain seq x y z
N MET A 1 -8.18 14.46 -15.09
CA MET A 1 -7.73 13.91 -13.80
C MET A 1 -6.22 14.04 -13.75
N SER A 2 -5.68 14.72 -12.74
CA SER A 2 -4.23 14.81 -12.52
C SER A 2 -3.81 13.75 -11.49
N LEU A 3 -2.63 13.17 -11.70
CA LEU A 3 -2.07 12.17 -10.80
C LEU A 3 -1.55 12.88 -9.55
N TRP A 4 -2.08 12.49 -8.40
CA TRP A 4 -1.60 13.01 -7.12
C TRP A 4 -0.35 12.26 -6.65
N LYS A 5 -0.46 10.92 -6.55
CA LYS A 5 0.59 10.08 -6.01
C LYS A 5 0.53 8.68 -6.60
N ASN A 6 1.71 8.15 -6.89
CA ASN A 6 1.91 6.76 -7.24
C ASN A 6 2.62 6.05 -6.08
N VAL A 7 2.08 4.93 -5.62
CA VAL A 7 2.67 4.14 -4.54
C VAL A 7 2.66 2.66 -4.91
N ARG A 8 3.84 2.04 -4.90
CA ARG A 8 3.99 0.59 -5.04
C ARG A 8 3.86 -0.07 -3.68
N PHE A 9 3.16 -1.19 -3.65
CA PHE A 9 2.96 -2.05 -2.50
C PHE A 9 3.48 -3.43 -2.87
N ILE A 10 4.47 -3.91 -2.12
CA ILE A 10 4.96 -5.28 -2.20
C ILE A 10 4.58 -5.93 -0.87
N GLU A 11 3.74 -6.96 -0.90
CA GLU A 11 3.20 -7.56 0.31
C GLU A 11 4.29 -8.16 1.20
N ARG A 12 5.33 -8.75 0.61
CA ARG A 12 6.51 -9.23 1.34
C ARG A 12 7.16 -8.12 2.16
N ASP A 13 7.37 -6.95 1.55
CA ASP A 13 7.98 -5.80 2.21
C ASP A 13 7.08 -5.27 3.34
N PHE A 14 5.76 -5.30 3.14
CA PHE A 14 4.80 -4.94 4.18
C PHE A 14 4.96 -5.85 5.41
N TRP A 15 4.99 -7.18 5.22
CA TRP A 15 5.16 -8.13 6.32
C TRP A 15 6.54 -8.01 6.97
N PHE A 16 7.58 -7.83 6.17
CA PHE A 16 8.94 -7.60 6.68
C PHE A 16 8.97 -6.39 7.62
N GLN A 17 8.45 -5.24 7.17
CA GLN A 17 8.42 -4.02 7.99
C GLN A 17 7.52 -4.17 9.20
N LYS A 18 6.39 -4.86 9.07
CA LYS A 18 5.49 -5.10 10.19
C LYS A 18 6.16 -5.95 11.27
N MET A 19 6.80 -7.06 10.91
CA MET A 19 7.52 -7.91 11.84
C MET A 19 8.69 -7.18 12.50
N LEU A 20 9.41 -6.36 11.73
CA LEU A 20 10.52 -5.55 12.24
C LEU A 20 10.06 -4.52 13.29
N ASN A 21 8.87 -3.96 13.12
CA ASN A 21 8.31 -2.97 14.05
C ASN A 21 7.62 -3.61 15.27
N ASP A 22 7.01 -4.79 15.09
CA ASP A 22 6.24 -5.47 16.14
C ASP A 22 7.13 -6.34 17.05
N THR A 23 8.36 -6.67 16.62
CA THR A 23 9.23 -7.63 17.32
C THR A 23 10.53 -6.98 17.77
N GLU A 24 10.74 -6.84 19.08
CA GLU A 24 12.05 -6.39 19.62
C GLU A 24 13.14 -7.48 19.54
N SER A 25 12.74 -8.74 19.35
CA SER A 25 13.62 -9.91 19.51
C SER A 25 14.12 -10.55 18.20
N LEU A 26 13.55 -10.22 17.05
CA LEU A 26 13.96 -10.80 15.77
C LEU A 26 14.84 -9.83 15.00
N HIS A 27 16.01 -10.31 14.58
CA HIS A 27 16.87 -9.58 13.67
C HIS A 27 16.32 -9.62 12.23
N SER A 28 16.64 -8.60 11.43
CA SER A 28 16.17 -8.46 10.04
C SER A 28 16.42 -9.71 9.18
N TRP A 29 17.56 -10.37 9.33
CA TRP A 29 17.90 -11.57 8.56
C TRP A 29 17.02 -12.78 8.92
N GLN A 30 16.59 -12.89 10.18
CA GLN A 30 15.69 -13.97 10.61
C GLN A 30 14.30 -13.79 10.01
N ILE A 31 13.85 -12.54 9.89
CA ILE A 31 12.59 -12.20 9.23
C ILE A 31 12.69 -12.50 7.73
N ASP A 32 13.81 -12.14 7.10
CA ASP A 32 14.03 -12.39 5.67
C ASP A 32 14.02 -13.89 5.33
N ASP A 33 14.69 -14.70 6.16
CA ASP A 33 14.72 -16.17 6.04
C ASP A 33 13.32 -16.76 6.22
N LEU A 34 12.61 -16.37 7.27
CA LEU A 34 11.24 -16.83 7.55
C LEU A 34 10.26 -16.49 6.41
N LEU A 35 10.35 -15.29 5.85
CA LEU A 35 9.51 -14.89 4.70
C LEU A 35 9.94 -15.60 3.41
N GLY A 36 11.23 -15.94 3.28
CA GLY A 36 11.79 -16.67 2.13
C GLY A 36 11.41 -18.15 2.11
N GLU A 37 11.26 -18.79 3.26
CA GLU A 37 10.84 -20.19 3.38
C GLU A 37 9.37 -20.41 2.96
N THR A 38 8.54 -19.37 3.06
CA THR A 38 7.18 -19.45 2.56
C THR A 38 7.23 -19.39 1.03
N ASN A 39 6.90 -20.49 0.35
CA ASN A 39 6.62 -20.50 -1.09
C ASN A 39 5.33 -19.73 -1.44
N ALA A 40 5.03 -18.67 -0.68
CA ALA A 40 3.88 -17.81 -0.86
C ALA A 40 4.08 -16.93 -2.09
N GLN A 41 3.02 -16.77 -2.86
CA GLN A 41 2.94 -15.68 -3.84
C GLN A 41 2.58 -14.41 -3.08
N TRP A 42 3.35 -13.36 -3.29
CA TRP A 42 3.17 -12.06 -2.63
C TRP A 42 2.54 -11.08 -3.61
N ASP A 43 1.53 -10.34 -3.17
CA ASP A 43 0.92 -9.31 -4.02
C ASP A 43 1.93 -8.17 -4.30
N ASP A 44 2.09 -7.80 -5.57
CA ASP A 44 2.83 -6.62 -6.01
C ASP A 44 1.91 -5.68 -6.78
N LEU A 45 1.44 -4.63 -6.10
CA LEU A 45 0.40 -3.74 -6.62
C LEU A 45 0.92 -2.30 -6.75
N THR A 46 0.52 -1.62 -7.82
CA THR A 46 0.74 -0.19 -8.00
C THR A 46 -0.57 0.58 -7.82
N PHE A 47 -0.61 1.43 -6.80
CA PHE A 47 -1.74 2.33 -6.50
C PHE A 47 -1.48 3.73 -7.06
N LYS A 48 -2.33 4.17 -7.99
CA LYS A 48 -2.33 5.53 -8.54
C LYS A 48 -3.53 6.30 -8.00
N PHE A 49 -3.28 7.23 -7.11
CA PHE A 49 -4.29 8.12 -6.53
C PHE A 49 -4.37 9.40 -7.35
N PHE A 50 -5.59 9.89 -7.60
CA PHE A 50 -5.84 11.09 -8.38
C PHE A 50 -6.48 12.18 -7.52
N ASP A 51 -6.32 13.44 -7.94
CA ASP A 51 -6.79 14.61 -7.18
C ASP A 51 -8.32 14.66 -6.99
N ASP A 52 -9.08 14.00 -7.85
CA ASP A 52 -10.54 13.85 -7.73
C ASP A 52 -10.95 12.77 -6.72
N GLY A 53 -9.96 12.10 -6.12
CA GLY A 53 -10.17 10.96 -5.27
C GLY A 53 -10.51 9.68 -6.04
N SER A 54 -10.31 9.57 -7.34
CA SER A 54 -10.31 8.23 -7.94
C SER A 54 -9.01 7.48 -7.59
N VAL A 55 -9.02 6.16 -7.76
CA VAL A 55 -7.82 5.31 -7.64
C VAL A 55 -7.79 4.31 -8.78
N THR A 56 -6.61 4.09 -9.35
CA THR A 56 -6.34 2.96 -10.23
C THR A 56 -5.34 2.04 -9.54
N ILE A 57 -5.66 0.75 -9.50
CA ILE A 57 -4.79 -0.28 -8.92
C ILE A 57 -4.40 -1.22 -10.06
N ILE A 58 -3.10 -1.45 -10.20
CA ILE A 58 -2.52 -2.35 -11.19
C ILE A 58 -1.81 -3.47 -10.45
N ASP A 59 -2.09 -4.71 -10.82
CA ASP A 59 -1.27 -5.86 -10.46
C ASP A 59 -0.04 -5.88 -11.36
N ASN A 60 1.15 -5.79 -10.77
CA ASN A 60 2.41 -5.69 -11.51
C ASN A 60 2.88 -7.04 -12.08
N ASP A 61 2.36 -8.16 -11.59
CA ASP A 61 2.67 -9.49 -12.12
C ASP A 61 1.87 -9.78 -13.39
N THR A 62 0.59 -9.39 -13.41
CA THR A 62 -0.33 -9.67 -14.52
C THR A 62 -0.57 -8.48 -15.45
N ASP A 63 -0.13 -7.28 -15.06
CA ASP A 63 -0.43 -5.99 -15.71
C ASP A 63 -1.94 -5.72 -15.87
N THR A 64 -2.75 -6.29 -14.97
CA THR A 64 -4.21 -6.14 -14.99
C THR A 64 -4.69 -5.11 -13.98
N ARG A 65 -5.88 -4.56 -14.23
CA ARG A 65 -6.56 -3.67 -13.28
C ARG A 65 -7.25 -4.47 -12.19
N VAL A 66 -7.05 -4.02 -10.96
CA VAL A 66 -7.68 -4.59 -9.77
C VAL A 66 -8.69 -3.59 -9.20
N SER A 67 -9.90 -4.03 -8.88
CA SER A 67 -10.89 -3.24 -8.16
C SER A 67 -10.54 -3.18 -6.67
N PRO A 68 -10.77 -2.04 -5.98
CA PRO A 68 -10.62 -1.96 -4.53
C PRO A 68 -11.41 -3.04 -3.75
N GLN A 69 -12.51 -3.54 -4.31
CA GLN A 69 -13.34 -4.61 -3.70
C GLN A 69 -12.69 -6.00 -3.78
N GLU A 70 -11.72 -6.19 -4.67
CA GLU A 70 -10.99 -7.46 -4.85
C GLU A 70 -9.80 -7.56 -3.90
N LEU A 71 -9.35 -6.44 -3.33
CA LEU A 71 -8.27 -6.39 -2.35
C LEU A 71 -8.63 -7.17 -1.09
N LYS A 72 -7.64 -7.87 -0.54
CA LYS A 72 -7.75 -8.62 0.72
C LYS A 72 -6.49 -8.41 1.57
N GLY A 73 -6.55 -8.86 2.83
CA GLY A 73 -5.39 -8.93 3.71
C GLY A 73 -4.60 -7.62 3.81
N ALA A 74 -3.27 -7.72 3.64
CA ALA A 74 -2.35 -6.60 3.75
C ALA A 74 -2.59 -5.53 2.69
N ALA A 75 -2.91 -5.91 1.45
CA ALA A 75 -3.20 -4.97 0.36
C ALA A 75 -4.43 -4.10 0.67
N LEU A 76 -5.49 -4.68 1.24
CA LEU A 76 -6.68 -3.94 1.66
C LEU A 76 -6.39 -2.97 2.82
N ASP A 77 -5.69 -3.42 3.86
CA ASP A 77 -5.28 -2.56 4.98
C ASP A 77 -4.41 -1.39 4.51
N PHE A 78 -3.43 -1.67 3.64
CA PHE A 78 -2.59 -0.67 3.02
C PHE A 78 -3.40 0.37 2.24
N TYR A 79 -4.31 -0.10 1.37
CA TYR A 79 -5.17 0.77 0.58
C TYR A 79 -6.01 1.70 1.47
N ILE A 80 -6.68 1.17 2.49
CA ILE A 80 -7.53 1.95 3.39
C ILE A 80 -6.71 3.04 4.10
N ARG A 81 -5.53 2.70 4.64
CA ARG A 81 -4.66 3.67 5.33
C ARG A 81 -4.19 4.78 4.40
N LYS A 82 -3.71 4.42 3.20
CA LYS A 82 -3.27 5.42 2.21
C LYS A 82 -4.41 6.28 1.70
N ARG A 83 -5.60 5.70 1.59
CA ARG A 83 -6.80 6.44 1.20
C ARG A 83 -7.20 7.49 2.24
N ILE A 84 -7.13 7.15 3.52
CA ILE A 84 -7.39 8.08 4.62
C ILE A 84 -6.32 9.19 4.65
N GLU A 85 -5.03 8.84 4.49
CA GLU A 85 -3.93 9.82 4.39
C GLU A 85 -4.20 10.84 3.28
N PHE A 86 -4.56 10.37 2.08
CA PHE A 86 -4.90 11.22 0.95
C PHE A 86 -6.06 12.18 1.26
N ILE A 87 -7.16 11.67 1.79
CA ILE A 87 -8.33 12.50 2.12
C ILE A 87 -7.96 13.58 3.13
N ARG A 88 -7.16 13.25 4.15
CA ARG A 88 -6.72 14.21 5.17
C ARG A 88 -5.87 15.33 4.57
N VAL A 89 -4.89 14.99 3.72
CA VAL A 89 -4.03 15.99 3.06
C VAL A 89 -4.86 16.89 2.15
N SER A 90 -5.73 16.32 1.32
CA SER A 90 -6.59 17.09 0.41
C SER A 90 -7.52 18.06 1.17
N LEU A 91 -8.07 17.64 2.32
CA LEU A 91 -8.89 18.51 3.16
C LEU A 91 -8.07 19.66 3.77
N GLN A 92 -6.84 19.39 4.24
CA GLN A 92 -5.96 20.41 4.79
C GLN A 92 -5.56 21.46 3.74
N GLU A 93 -5.23 21.02 2.52
CA GLU A 93 -4.91 21.90 1.40
C GLU A 93 -6.09 22.84 1.07
N LYS A 94 -7.32 22.30 1.05
CA LYS A 94 -8.53 23.10 0.84
C LYS A 94 -8.76 24.11 1.96
N ILE A 95 -8.57 23.72 3.22
CA ILE A 95 -8.69 24.65 4.36
C ILE A 95 -7.70 25.81 4.19
N LEU A 96 -6.44 25.53 3.81
CA LEU A 96 -5.43 26.58 3.61
C LEU A 96 -5.74 27.51 2.44
N MET A 97 -6.40 27.04 1.39
CA MET A 97 -6.79 27.88 0.24
C MET A 97 -7.94 28.85 0.55
N TYR A 98 -8.83 28.48 1.47
CA TYR A 98 -10.04 29.25 1.79
C TYR A 98 -10.02 29.89 3.19
N ALA A 99 -8.91 29.74 3.93
CA ALA A 99 -8.64 30.43 5.19
C ALA A 99 -7.99 31.81 4.94
#